data_AF-A0A934MVP5-F1
#
_entry.id   AF-A0A934MVP5-F1
#
_cell.length_a   1.000
_cell.length_b   1.000
_cell.length_c   1.000
_cell.angle_alpha   90.00
_cell.angle_beta   90.00
_cell.angle_gamma   90.00
#
_symmetry.space_group_name_H-M   'P 1'
#
loop_
_entity.id
_entity.type
_entity.pdbx_description
1 polymer ?
#
loop_
_entity_poly.entity_id
_entity_poly.type
_entity_poly.pdbx_seq_one_letter_code
_entity_poly.pdbx_strand_id
1 'polypeptide(L)' 'MQLRACHYDDNTDMLTVINVEGIIYHYPATVKGEMLLVCFSFFLRW' A
#
# COMPACT_ATOMS: atom_id res chain seq x y z
N MET A 1 -11.85 2.99 4.17
CA MET A 1 -10.74 3.75 3.56
C MET A 1 -10.66 3.34 2.10
N GLN A 2 -10.72 4.27 1.14
CA GLN A 2 -10.64 3.97 -0.30
C GLN A 2 -9.23 4.28 -0.80
N LEU A 3 -8.50 3.27 -1.28
CA LEU A 3 -7.13 3.46 -1.74
C LEU A 3 -7.12 3.87 -3.22
N ARG A 4 -6.22 4.80 -3.57
CA ARG A 4 -6.00 5.25 -4.95
C ARG A 4 -4.83 4.51 -5.59
N ALA A 5 -3.74 4.33 -4.85
CA ALA A 5 -2.56 3.64 -5.31
C ALA A 5 -1.77 3.08 -4.12
N CYS A 6 -1.02 2.03 -4.37
CA CYS A 6 -0.01 1.55 -3.44
C CYS A 6 1.26 1.22 -4.23
N HIS A 7 2.40 1.48 -3.62
CA HIS A 7 3.71 1.16 -4.17
C HIS A 7 4.57 0.57 -3.08
N TYR A 8 5.21 -0.54 -3.36
CA TYR A 8 6.12 -1.20 -2.45
C TYR A 8 7.55 -1.02 -2.98
N ASP A 9 8.44 -0.52 -2.12
CA ASP A 9 9.85 -0.33 -2.42
C ASP A 9 10.67 -1.44 -1.75
N ASP A 10 11.23 -2.34 -2.57
CA ASP A 10 12.08 -3.45 -2.14
C ASP A 10 13.41 -2.98 -1.51
N ASN A 11 13.91 -1.79 -1.86
CA ASN A 11 15.21 -1.31 -1.37
C ASN A 11 15.12 -0.79 0.07
N THR A 12 14.02 -0.12 0.39
CA THR A 12 13.79 0.48 1.71
C THR A 12 12.88 -0.38 2.58
N ASP A 13 12.36 -1.48 2.04
CA ASP A 13 11.39 -2.36 2.71
C ASP A 13 10.20 -1.52 3.21
N MET A 14 9.68 -0.62 2.36
CA MET A 14 8.60 0.31 2.69
C MET A 14 7.42 0.21 1.73
N LEU A 15 6.21 0.14 2.30
CA LEU A 15 4.96 0.24 1.58
C LEU A 15 4.45 1.68 1.65
N THR A 16 4.32 2.30 0.48
CA THR A 16 3.70 3.61 0.30
C THR A 16 2.27 3.44 -0.17
N VAL A 17 1.32 4.02 0.54
CA VAL A 17 -0.12 3.94 0.24
C VAL A 17 -0.67 5.34 0.04
N ILE A 18 -1.41 5.55 -1.04
CA ILE A 18 -2.02 6.81 -1.40
C ILE A 18 -3.55 6.65 -1.34
N ASN A 19 -4.19 7.44 -0.50
CA ASN A 19 -5.66 7.51 -0.40
C ASN A 19 -6.25 8.31 -1.58
N VAL A 20 -7.56 8.19 -1.84
CA VAL A 20 -8.28 9.00 -2.85
C VAL A 20 -8.20 10.50 -2.58
N GLU A 21 -8.06 10.88 -1.31
CA GLU A 21 -7.84 12.27 -0.87
C GLU A 21 -6.40 12.77 -1.13
N GLY A 22 -5.52 11.92 -1.67
CA GLY A 22 -4.12 12.25 -1.94
C GLY A 22 -3.20 12.18 -0.73
N ILE A 23 -3.70 11.69 0.42
CA ILE A 23 -2.88 11.48 1.62
C ILE A 23 -1.96 10.28 1.40
N ILE A 24 -0.66 10.49 1.65
CA ILE A 24 0.40 9.49 1.49
C ILE A 24 0.76 8.93 2.87
N TYR A 25 0.76 7.61 2.97
CA TYR A 25 1.15 6.87 4.17
C TYR A 25 2.33 5.95 3.85
N HIS A 26 3.31 5.91 4.74
CA HIS A 26 4.47 5.02 4.63
C HIS A 26 4.43 4.01 5.78
N TYR A 27 4.46 2.73 5.43
CA TYR A 27 4.46 1.63 6.38
C TYR A 27 5.74 0.80 6.20
N PRO A 28 6.47 0.50 7.29
CA PRO A 28 7.57 -0.43 7.20
C PRO A 28 7.04 -1.83 6.88
N ALA A 29 7.76 -2.54 6.04
CA ALA A 29 7.44 -3.89 5.61
C ALA A 29 7.41 -4.94 6.73
N THR A 30 7.88 -4.62 7.92
CA THR A 30 7.68 -5.50 9.08
C THR A 30 6.19 -5.71 9.40
N VAL A 31 5.32 -4.82 8.91
CA VAL A 31 3.84 -4.91 9.02
C VAL A 31 3.21 -5.62 7.79
N LYS A 32 4.04 -6.26 6.93
CA LYS A 32 3.71 -6.78 5.57
C LYS A 32 2.52 -7.72 5.47
N GLY A 33 2.29 -8.60 6.46
CA GLY A 33 1.45 -9.79 6.27
C GLY A 33 0.02 -9.48 5.80
N GLU A 34 -0.63 -8.51 6.44
CA GLU A 34 -2.04 -8.19 6.20
C GLU A 34 -2.19 -7.00 5.23
N MET A 35 -1.28 -6.01 5.31
CA MET A 35 -1.39 -4.73 4.59
C MET A 35 -1.09 -4.87 3.08
N LEU A 36 -0.19 -5.78 2.69
CA LEU A 36 0.07 -6.08 1.28
C LEU A 36 -1.15 -6.75 0.62
N LEU A 37 -1.84 -7.67 1.31
CA LEU A 37 -3.03 -8.34 0.76
C LEU A 37 -4.16 -7.34 0.46
N VAL A 38 -4.35 -6.33 1.30
CA VAL A 38 -5.32 -5.24 1.06
C VAL A 38 -4.93 -4.40 -0.16
N CYS A 39 -3.64 -4.14 -0.34
CA CYS A 39 -3.11 -3.46 -1.52
C CYS A 39 -3.27 -4.29 -2.80
N PHE A 40 -2.90 -5.58 -2.79
CA PHE A 40 -3.06 -6.49 -3.91
C PHE A 40 -4.52 -6.70 -4.31
N SER A 41 -5.43 -6.82 -3.35
CA SER A 41 -6.87 -6.98 -3.61
C SER A 41 -7.53 -5.72 -4.20
N PHE A 42 -6.94 -4.53 -3.99
CA PHE A 42 -7.38 -3.30 -4.66
C PHE A 42 -6.98 -3.27 -6.13
N PHE A 43 -5.80 -3.79 -6.49
CA PHE A 43 -5.31 -3.83 -7.87
C PHE A 43 -5.80 -5.03 -8.69
N LEU A 44 -6.12 -6.16 -8.06
CA LEU A 44 -6.68 -7.36 -8.73
C LEU A 44 -8.15 -7.23 -9.13
N ARG A 45 -8.78 -6.06 -8.89
CA ARG A 45 -10.18 -5.80 -9.20
C ARG A 45 -10.36 -4.85 -10.41
N TRP A 46 -9.29 -4.63 -11.17
CA TRP A 46 -9.27 -3.94 -12.47
C TRP A 46 -8.81 -4.88 -13.58
#